data_AF-A0A3E0R313-F1
#
_entry.id   AF-A0A3E0R313-F1
#
_cell.length_a   1.000
_cell.length_b   1.000
_cell.length_c   1.000
_cell.angle_alpha   90.00
_cell.angle_beta   90.00
_cell.angle_gamma   90.00
#
_symmetry.space_group_name_H-M   'P 1'
#
loop_
_entity.id
_entity.type
_entity.pdbx_description
1 polymer ?
#
loop_
_entity_poly.entity_id
_entity_poly.type
_entity_poly.pdbx_seq_one_letter_code
_entity_poly.pdbx_strand_id
1 'polypeptide(L)'
;MAPNLRNHVVIVTESETDRTVSGSGPNYVVSYSPGSLDNVDLGDYVYVEKRAAGAGTSSTLLSTYVYVVTAISISDEAATDDITMKYLYDTAGTGDDSPLDLPSGGGTSGDPEQAPHKYVRILGPAFTIFM
;
A
#
# COMPACT_ATOMS: atom_id res chain seq x y z
N MET A 1 8.02 -8.63 12.38
CA MET A 1 7.51 -9.86 11.72
C MET A 1 6.08 -9.57 11.31
N ALA A 2 5.78 -9.58 10.01
CA ALA A 2 4.39 -9.48 9.56
C ALA A 2 3.60 -10.64 10.18
N PRO A 3 2.40 -10.40 10.75
CA PRO A 3 1.58 -11.48 11.29
C PRO A 3 1.39 -12.56 10.22
N ASN A 4 1.52 -13.81 10.63
CA ASN A 4 1.31 -14.97 9.76
C ASN A 4 -0.20 -15.07 9.47
N LEU A 5 -0.68 -14.23 8.55
CA LEU A 5 -2.08 -14.14 8.17
C LEU A 5 -2.48 -15.48 7.55
N ARG A 6 -3.17 -16.35 8.29
CA ARG A 6 -3.89 -17.47 7.68
C ARG A 6 -5.11 -16.88 6.96
N ASN A 7 -5.47 -17.43 5.80
CA ASN A 7 -6.63 -17.00 5.01
C ASN A 7 -6.52 -15.57 4.48
N HIS A 8 -5.42 -15.21 3.82
CA HIS A 8 -5.36 -13.96 3.06
C HIS A 8 -5.03 -14.23 1.60
N VAL A 9 -5.42 -13.30 0.74
CA VAL A 9 -5.05 -13.29 -0.66
C VAL A 9 -4.47 -11.92 -1.00
N VAL A 10 -3.41 -11.91 -1.80
CA VAL A 10 -2.89 -10.68 -2.40
C VAL A 10 -3.79 -10.36 -3.59
N ILE A 11 -4.43 -9.20 -3.55
CA ILE A 11 -5.36 -8.76 -4.59
C ILE A 11 -4.57 -8.16 -5.74
N VAL A 12 -3.73 -7.17 -5.42
CA VAL A 12 -2.85 -6.53 -6.39
C VAL A 12 -1.57 -6.10 -5.70
N THR A 13 -0.46 -6.19 -6.44
CA THR A 13 0.76 -5.47 -6.12
C THR A 13 0.92 -4.45 -7.23
N GLU A 14 0.81 -3.18 -6.87
CA GLU A 14 0.87 -2.10 -7.84
C GLU A 14 2.27 -2.05 -8.48
N SER A 15 2.29 -1.87 -9.80
CA SER A 15 3.50 -1.70 -10.59
C SER A 15 3.24 -0.69 -11.70
N GLU A 16 4.23 0.16 -11.98
CA GLU A 16 4.24 1.04 -13.15
C GLU A 16 3.09 2.06 -13.21
N THR A 17 2.62 2.57 -12.05
CA THR A 17 1.68 3.70 -12.01
C THR A 17 2.31 4.98 -11.45
N ASP A 18 2.02 6.11 -12.10
CA ASP A 18 2.26 7.43 -11.53
C ASP A 18 1.29 7.62 -10.36
N ARG A 19 1.82 8.05 -9.22
CA ARG A 19 1.06 8.18 -7.98
C ARG A 19 1.19 9.56 -7.40
N THR A 20 0.06 10.10 -6.97
CA THR A 20 0.03 11.31 -6.16
C THR A 20 -0.74 11.06 -4.89
N VAL A 21 -0.41 11.80 -3.83
CA VAL A 21 -1.08 11.69 -2.54
C VAL A 21 -1.57 13.06 -2.12
N SER A 22 -2.79 13.09 -1.59
CA SER A 22 -3.35 14.24 -0.91
C SER A 22 -3.91 13.83 0.45
N GLY A 23 -4.24 14.83 1.27
CA GLY A 23 -4.66 14.61 2.65
C GLY A 23 -3.49 14.62 3.63
N SER A 24 -3.79 14.26 4.87
CA SER A 24 -2.84 14.25 5.97
C SER A 24 -3.25 13.21 6.99
N GLY A 25 -2.26 12.69 7.68
CA GLY A 25 -2.41 11.66 8.68
C GLY A 25 -3.59 11.82 9.64
N PRO A 26 -4.43 10.79 9.85
CA PRO A 26 -4.24 9.40 9.41
C PRO A 26 -4.98 9.04 8.11
N ASN A 27 -5.52 10.00 7.35
CA ASN A 27 -6.31 9.70 6.15
C ASN A 27 -5.67 10.32 4.89
N TYR A 28 -5.43 9.48 3.90
CA TYR A 28 -4.74 9.83 2.67
C TYR A 28 -5.60 9.43 1.47
N VAL A 29 -5.59 10.24 0.43
CA VAL A 29 -6.16 9.90 -0.88
C VAL A 29 -4.99 9.71 -1.82
N VAL A 30 -4.82 8.50 -2.35
CA VAL A 30 -3.80 8.18 -3.34
C VAL A 30 -4.46 8.02 -4.70
N SER A 31 -4.01 8.80 -5.66
CA SER A 31 -4.45 8.76 -7.05
C SER A 31 -3.44 7.96 -7.87
N TYR A 32 -3.90 6.99 -8.66
CA TYR A 32 -3.09 6.13 -9.53
C TYR A 32 -3.39 6.43 -11.00
N SER A 33 -2.35 6.64 -11.81
CA SER A 33 -2.45 6.91 -13.24
C SER A 33 -1.44 6.05 -14.04
N PRO A 34 -1.88 5.26 -15.03
CA PRO A 34 -3.28 5.01 -15.38
C PRO A 34 -4.00 4.20 -14.28
N GLY A 35 -5.32 4.41 -14.15
CA GLY A 35 -6.16 3.62 -13.26
C GLY A 35 -6.15 2.14 -13.66
N SER A 36 -5.96 1.24 -12.70
CA SER A 36 -6.00 -0.22 -12.92
C SER A 36 -6.22 -1.01 -11.63
N LEU A 37 -6.78 -0.38 -10.59
CA LEU A 37 -7.05 -1.04 -9.31
C LEU A 37 -8.38 -1.81 -9.32
N ASP A 38 -8.66 -2.47 -10.45
CA ASP A 38 -9.75 -3.42 -10.60
C ASP A 38 -9.54 -4.52 -9.55
N ASN A 39 -10.57 -4.81 -8.74
CA ASN A 39 -10.60 -5.80 -7.65
C ASN A 39 -10.21 -5.32 -6.24
N VAL A 40 -9.76 -4.08 -6.04
CA VAL A 40 -9.61 -3.53 -4.67
C VAL A 40 -10.99 -3.23 -4.10
N ASP A 41 -11.27 -3.66 -2.86
CA ASP A 41 -12.53 -3.42 -2.16
C ASP A 41 -12.33 -2.63 -0.85
N LEU A 42 -13.41 -2.03 -0.36
CA LEU A 42 -13.43 -1.39 0.95
C LEU A 42 -13.06 -2.39 2.05
N GLY A 43 -12.19 -1.97 2.96
CA GLY A 43 -11.69 -2.82 4.05
C GLY A 43 -10.49 -3.70 3.68
N ASP A 44 -10.04 -3.69 2.42
CA ASP A 44 -8.76 -4.29 2.06
C ASP A 44 -7.62 -3.55 2.76
N TYR A 45 -6.57 -4.30 3.10
CA TYR A 45 -5.38 -3.76 3.74
C TYR A 45 -4.35 -3.38 2.69
N VAL A 46 -3.68 -2.25 2.90
CA VAL A 46 -2.56 -1.80 2.07
C VAL A 46 -1.29 -1.92 2.88
N TYR A 47 -0.34 -2.71 2.39
CA TYR A 47 0.97 -2.88 2.97
C TYR A 47 2.00 -2.13 2.14
N VAL A 48 2.81 -1.31 2.81
CA VAL A 48 3.89 -0.55 2.17
C VAL A 48 5.18 -0.79 2.96
N GLU A 49 6.22 -1.30 2.27
CA GLU A 49 7.51 -1.61 2.89
C GLU A 49 8.47 -0.42 2.78
N LYS A 50 8.74 0.24 3.91
CA LYS A 50 9.75 1.29 4.01
C LYS A 50 11.14 0.67 4.11
N ARG A 51 12.00 0.96 3.14
CA ARG A 51 13.40 0.49 3.08
C ARG A 51 14.38 1.66 3.07
N ALA A 52 15.62 1.45 3.46
CA ALA A 52 16.63 2.51 3.35
C ALA A 52 16.90 2.88 1.86
N ALA A 53 16.83 4.15 1.48
CA ALA A 53 17.06 4.54 0.08
C ALA A 53 18.49 4.20 -0.41
N GLY A 54 18.65 3.97 -1.72
CA GLY A 54 19.98 3.89 -2.36
C GLY A 54 20.60 2.49 -2.56
N ALA A 55 19.93 1.41 -2.16
CA ALA A 55 20.47 0.03 -2.29
C ALA A 55 19.55 -0.93 -3.07
N GLY A 56 18.47 -0.42 -3.67
CA GLY A 56 17.46 -1.20 -4.38
C GLY A 56 16.83 -2.28 -3.50
N THR A 57 16.53 -3.43 -4.11
CA THR A 57 15.92 -4.58 -3.43
C THR A 57 16.80 -5.21 -2.34
N SER A 58 18.11 -4.92 -2.34
CA SER A 58 19.04 -5.35 -1.28
C SER A 58 19.02 -4.47 -0.03
N SER A 59 18.21 -3.40 -0.06
CA SER A 59 18.09 -2.47 1.06
C SER A 59 17.44 -3.11 2.30
N THR A 60 17.85 -2.63 3.47
CA THR A 60 17.30 -3.00 4.77
C THR A 60 15.86 -2.52 4.90
N LEU A 61 14.95 -3.44 5.25
CA LEU A 61 13.57 -3.12 5.64
C LEU A 61 13.57 -2.42 7.00
N LEU A 62 13.03 -1.21 7.06
CA LEU A 62 12.95 -0.39 8.26
C LEU A 62 11.62 -0.59 8.99
N SER A 63 10.51 -0.55 8.26
CA SER A 63 9.17 -0.81 8.79
C SER A 63 8.21 -1.21 7.66
N THR A 64 7.18 -1.99 7.98
CA THR A 64 6.02 -2.18 7.12
C THR A 64 4.86 -1.36 7.68
N TYR A 65 4.34 -0.45 6.87
CA TYR A 65 3.19 0.38 7.18
C TYR A 65 1.92 -0.32 6.70
N VAL A 66 0.88 -0.26 7.52
CA VAL A 66 -0.42 -0.90 7.24
C VAL A 66 -1.51 0.16 7.26
N TYR A 67 -2.21 0.27 6.15
CA TYR A 67 -3.39 1.11 5.97
C TYR A 67 -4.60 0.22 5.67
N VAL A 68 -5.80 0.79 5.80
CA VAL A 68 -7.05 0.17 5.35
C VAL A 68 -7.74 1.05 4.32
N VAL A 69 -8.27 0.45 3.26
CA VAL A 69 -9.07 1.16 2.25
C VAL A 69 -10.41 1.57 2.84
N THR A 70 -10.72 2.85 2.84
CA THR A 70 -11.95 3.43 3.42
C THR A 70 -12.87 4.07 2.40
N ALA A 71 -12.36 4.45 1.22
CA ALA A 71 -13.17 4.85 0.08
C ALA A 71 -12.45 4.55 -1.23
N ILE A 72 -13.22 4.33 -2.29
CA ILE A 72 -12.74 3.98 -3.63
C ILE A 72 -13.53 4.84 -4.62
N SER A 73 -12.83 5.51 -5.52
CA SER A 73 -13.40 6.26 -6.63
C SER A 73 -12.62 5.90 -7.90
N ILE A 74 -13.18 4.98 -8.68
CA ILE A 74 -12.59 4.46 -9.92
C ILE A 74 -13.17 5.27 -11.08
N SER A 75 -12.33 5.65 -12.04
CA SER A 75 -12.80 6.30 -13.27
C SER A 75 -12.96 5.29 -14.40
N ASP A 76 -14.13 5.29 -15.04
CA ASP A 76 -14.43 4.36 -16.15
C ASP A 76 -13.61 4.63 -17.43
N GLU A 77 -12.88 5.74 -17.51
CA GLU A 77 -12.13 6.17 -18.70
C GLU A 77 -10.59 6.05 -18.56
N ALA A 78 -10.10 5.16 -17.69
CA ALA A 78 -8.67 4.87 -17.48
C ALA A 78 -7.80 6.10 -17.11
N ALA A 79 -8.41 7.18 -16.64
CA ALA A 79 -7.71 8.41 -16.33
C ALA A 79 -6.97 8.30 -14.99
N THR A 80 -7.71 8.05 -13.91
CA THR A 80 -7.18 8.00 -12.54
C THR A 80 -8.08 7.19 -11.63
N ASP A 81 -7.49 6.36 -10.77
CA ASP A 81 -8.22 5.73 -9.65
C ASP A 81 -7.82 6.39 -8.34
N ASP A 82 -8.79 6.80 -7.54
CA ASP A 82 -8.56 7.38 -6.22
C ASP A 82 -8.92 6.38 -5.13
N ILE A 83 -7.93 6.02 -4.31
CA ILE A 83 -8.10 5.18 -3.13
C ILE A 83 -7.88 6.03 -1.89
N THR A 84 -8.93 6.17 -1.08
CA THR A 84 -8.79 6.73 0.26
C THR A 84 -8.38 5.61 1.21
N MET A 85 -7.26 5.79 1.90
CA MET A 85 -6.73 4.86 2.87
C MET A 85 -6.47 5.53 4.20
N LYS A 86 -6.69 4.78 5.28
CA LYS A 86 -6.46 5.21 6.65
C LYS A 86 -5.32 4.42 7.28
N TYR A 87 -4.34 5.13 7.84
CA TYR A 87 -3.25 4.52 8.61
C TYR A 87 -3.80 3.76 9.82
N LEU A 88 -3.28 2.54 10.03
CA LEU A 88 -3.60 1.72 11.19
C LEU A 88 -2.43 1.61 12.15
N TYR A 89 -1.30 1.12 11.65
CA TYR A 89 -0.07 0.92 12.42
C TYR A 89 1.13 0.69 11.50
N ASP A 90 2.32 0.75 12.06
CA ASP A 90 3.55 0.30 11.44
C ASP A 90 4.28 -0.70 12.35
N THR A 91 5.16 -1.52 11.78
CA THR A 91 5.84 -2.57 12.54
C THR A 91 6.95 -2.07 13.48
N ALA A 92 7.43 -0.84 13.30
CA ALA A 92 8.50 -0.23 14.08
C ALA A 92 7.97 0.78 15.12
N GLY A 93 6.67 1.10 15.11
CA GLY A 93 6.06 2.07 16.01
C GLY A 93 6.54 3.50 15.76
N THR A 94 6.95 3.81 14.53
CA THR A 94 7.42 5.15 14.13
C THR A 94 6.29 6.15 13.99
N GLY A 95 5.04 5.66 13.96
CA GLY A 95 3.86 6.48 13.78
C GLY A 95 3.47 6.58 12.32
N ASP A 96 2.54 7.49 12.06
CA ASP A 96 1.95 7.71 10.75
C ASP A 96 2.92 8.37 9.78
N ASP A 97 2.87 7.95 8.53
CA ASP A 97 3.68 8.46 7.43
C ASP A 97 2.84 8.38 6.15
N SER A 98 3.06 9.31 5.23
CA SER A 98 2.35 9.30 3.96
C SER A 98 2.73 8.05 3.16
N PRO A 99 1.77 7.33 2.54
CA PRO A 99 2.06 6.11 1.80
C PRO A 99 3.05 6.32 0.63
N LEU A 100 3.12 7.53 0.07
CA LEU A 100 4.07 7.87 -1.01
C LEU A 100 5.40 8.48 -0.54
N ASP A 101 5.57 8.74 0.77
CA ASP A 101 6.85 9.22 1.33
C ASP A 101 7.75 8.05 1.77
N LEU A 102 7.29 6.81 1.54
CA LEU A 102 7.97 5.60 1.95
C LEU A 102 8.94 5.12 0.85
N PRO A 103 10.28 5.15 1.09
CA PRO A 103 11.26 4.63 0.14
C PRO A 103 11.14 3.12 -0.11
N SER A 104 11.20 2.70 -1.38
CA SER A 104 11.25 1.30 -1.84
C SER A 104 12.61 0.61 -1.64
N GLY A 105 13.62 1.41 -1.32
CA GLY A 105 15.02 1.00 -1.27
C GLY A 105 15.84 1.45 -2.49
N GLY A 106 15.19 1.75 -3.61
CA GLY A 106 15.82 2.36 -4.79
C GLY A 106 16.05 3.87 -4.65
N GLY A 107 16.32 4.54 -5.78
CA GLY A 107 16.59 5.97 -5.83
C GLY A 107 17.84 6.42 -5.07
N THR A 108 17.88 7.70 -4.68
CA THR A 108 18.95 8.27 -3.85
C THR A 108 18.40 8.79 -2.52
N SER A 109 19.26 9.14 -1.56
CA SER A 109 18.80 9.74 -0.30
C SER A 109 18.11 11.10 -0.47
N GLY A 110 18.33 11.79 -1.60
CA GLY A 110 17.67 13.06 -1.91
C GLY A 110 16.44 12.92 -2.81
N ASP A 111 16.28 11.76 -3.46
CA ASP A 111 15.17 11.46 -4.37
C ASP A 111 14.93 9.94 -4.35
N PRO A 112 14.31 9.43 -3.26
CA PRO A 112 14.08 8.01 -3.11
C PRO A 112 12.95 7.53 -4.03
N GLU A 113 13.11 6.34 -4.60
CA GLU A 113 12.01 5.68 -5.30
C GLU A 113 10.90 5.31 -4.31
N GLN A 114 9.65 5.55 -4.69
CA GLN A 114 8.49 5.27 -3.84
C GLN A 114 8.20 3.77 -3.74
N ALA A 115 7.89 3.29 -2.53
CA ALA A 115 7.54 1.91 -2.27
C ALA A 115 6.24 1.50 -2.98
N PRO A 116 6.17 0.29 -3.56
CA PRO A 116 4.94 -0.21 -4.18
C PRO A 116 3.88 -0.50 -3.12
N HIS A 117 2.62 -0.34 -3.49
CA HIS A 117 1.50 -0.69 -2.62
C HIS A 117 1.05 -2.13 -2.85
N LYS A 118 0.94 -2.89 -1.76
CA LYS A 118 0.45 -4.26 -1.80
C LYS A 118 -0.91 -4.37 -1.11
N TYR A 119 -1.94 -4.70 -1.88
CA TYR A 119 -3.30 -4.84 -1.39
C TYR A 119 -3.58 -6.29 -1.00
N VAL A 120 -4.11 -6.48 0.19
CA VAL A 120 -4.36 -7.79 0.78
C VAL A 120 -5.76 -7.84 1.36
N ARG A 121 -6.49 -8.89 0.97
CA ARG A 121 -7.80 -9.21 1.55
C ARG A 121 -7.67 -10.33 2.56
N ILE A 122 -8.22 -10.11 3.75
CA ILE A 122 -8.40 -11.18 4.73
C ILE A 122 -9.69 -11.90 4.38
N LEU A 123 -9.56 -13.17 4.01
CA LEU A 123 -10.67 -14.06 3.74
C LEU A 123 -11.23 -14.51 5.10
N GLY A 124 -12.52 -14.26 5.31
CA GLY A 124 -13.19 -14.60 6.56
C GLY A 124 -13.10 -16.10 6.90
N PRO A 125 -13.49 -16.48 8.12
CA PRO A 125 -13.37 -17.86 8.62
C PRO A 125 -14.12 -18.90 7.78
N ALA A 126 -15.05 -18.51 6.91
CA ALA A 126 -15.70 -19.44 5.97
C ALA A 126 -14.74 -20.00 4.90
N PHE A 127 -13.63 -19.31 4.60
CA PHE A 127 -12.69 -19.73 3.55
C PHE A 127 -11.84 -20.94 3.96
N THR A 128 -11.69 -21.25 5.26
CA THR A 128 -10.99 -22.46 5.71
C THR A 128 -11.69 -23.76 5.30
N ILE A 129 -12.93 -23.71 4.81
CA ILE A 129 -13.65 -24.90 4.32
C ILE A 129 -13.12 -25.34 2.94
N PHE A 130 -12.44 -24.45 2.20
CA PHE A 130 -11.95 -24.70 0.83
C PHE A 130 -10.42 -24.88 0.72
N MET A 131 -9.69 -24.91 1.84
CA MET A 131 -8.25 -25.23 1.91
C MET A 131 -8.04 -26.65 2.42
#